data_AF-A0ABD3ERZ9-F1
#
_entry.id   AF-A0ABD3ERZ9-F1
#
_cell.length_a   1.000
_cell.length_b   1.000
_cell.length_c   1.000
_cell.angle_alpha   90.00
_cell.angle_beta   90.00
_cell.angle_gamma   90.00
#
_symmetry.space_group_name_H-M   'P 1'
#
loop_
_entity.id
_entity.type
_entity.pdbx_description
1 polymer ?
#
loop_
_entity_poly.entity_id
_entity_poly.type
_entity_poly.pdbx_seq_one_letter_code
_entity_poly.pdbx_strand_id
1 'polypeptide(L)'
;MTSRSTVLSSTPTNTPTVRLVQYITARENPSEMNVFYRRWLFNAATEMAAANGDLESLQWLMESYLPDAFLTKAVSAAAANGHLGILLWLFEKHRDRGYWGYTEMCGSLTHGHSDVEWLREHAISRAECMVRVMDAAAGSGYVSVVKWLHEEYNVSMRSAISNAMDNQQWEISQWILEHRELVMLWISWDLPAKEGALGFLKFLYSYSIGRPGYFFVTLCVKQLRMAISMSLNVFMRMDVKAAMIPQ
;
A
#
# COMPACT_ATOMS: atom_id res chain seq x y z
N MET A 1 -15.38 -48.61 -13.15
CA MET A 1 -14.10 -48.27 -13.82
C MET A 1 -13.87 -46.78 -13.61
N THR A 2 -13.25 -46.42 -12.49
CA THR A 2 -12.91 -45.03 -12.15
C THR A 2 -11.46 -44.81 -12.52
N SER A 3 -11.23 -43.99 -13.54
CA SER A 3 -9.91 -43.64 -14.06
C SER A 3 -9.13 -42.79 -13.05
N ARG A 4 -8.55 -43.44 -12.04
CA ARG A 4 -7.40 -42.95 -11.27
C ARG A 4 -6.14 -43.29 -12.07
N SER A 5 -5.70 -42.43 -12.97
CA SER A 5 -4.36 -42.54 -13.58
C SER A 5 -4.05 -41.37 -14.52
N THR A 6 -3.78 -40.20 -13.94
CA THR A 6 -2.79 -39.24 -14.47
C THR A 6 -2.32 -38.42 -13.26
N VAL A 7 -1.59 -39.09 -12.37
CA VAL A 7 -0.90 -38.43 -11.25
C VAL A 7 0.18 -37.54 -11.85
N LEU A 8 0.04 -36.23 -11.62
CA LEU A 8 1.07 -35.22 -11.87
C LEU A 8 2.41 -35.72 -11.32
N SER A 9 3.36 -35.99 -12.22
CA SER A 9 4.66 -36.59 -11.91
C SER A 9 5.70 -35.57 -11.40
N SER A 10 5.27 -34.46 -10.82
CA SER A 10 6.16 -33.52 -10.14
C SER A 10 5.43 -32.96 -8.92
N THR A 11 5.60 -33.63 -7.78
CA THR A 11 5.28 -32.99 -6.51
C THR A 11 6.29 -31.85 -6.31
N PRO A 12 5.87 -30.59 -6.12
CA PRO A 12 6.80 -29.53 -5.74
C PRO A 12 7.35 -29.87 -4.35
N THR A 13 8.54 -30.48 -4.30
CA THR A 13 9.09 -31.13 -3.11
C THR A 13 9.92 -30.20 -2.22
N ASN A 14 10.08 -28.94 -2.61
CA ASN A 14 11.11 -28.08 -2.01
C ASN A 14 10.63 -26.86 -1.24
N THR A 15 9.32 -26.59 -1.14
CA THR A 15 8.88 -25.50 -0.26
C THR A 15 8.53 -25.99 1.15
N PRO A 16 8.96 -25.26 2.20
CA PRO A 16 8.63 -25.60 3.58
C PRO A 16 7.11 -25.74 3.81
N THR A 17 6.34 -24.91 3.10
CA THR A 17 4.88 -24.88 3.14
C THR A 17 4.25 -26.20 2.67
N VAL A 18 4.64 -26.68 1.49
CA VAL A 18 4.10 -27.92 0.93
C VAL A 18 4.54 -29.12 1.77
N ARG A 19 5.78 -29.13 2.27
CA ARG A 19 6.27 -30.18 3.17
C ARG A 19 5.45 -30.28 4.45
N LEU A 20 5.08 -29.15 5.05
CA LEU A 20 4.25 -29.14 6.27
C LEU A 20 2.85 -29.72 5.99
N VAL A 21 2.21 -29.31 4.88
CA VAL A 21 0.90 -29.84 4.50
C VAL A 21 0.98 -31.35 4.20
N GLN A 22 2.00 -31.79 3.45
CA GLN A 22 2.25 -33.21 3.18
C GLN A 22 2.47 -34.01 4.48
N TYR A 23 3.24 -33.46 5.42
CA TYR A 23 3.51 -34.10 6.70
C TYR A 23 2.23 -34.27 7.54
N ILE A 24 1.40 -33.23 7.62
CA ILE A 24 0.13 -33.27 8.37
C ILE A 24 -0.83 -34.27 7.72
N THR A 25 -0.98 -34.21 6.39
CA THR A 25 -1.88 -35.11 5.64
C THR A 25 -1.43 -36.56 5.61
N ALA A 26 -0.14 -36.84 5.82
CA ALA A 26 0.37 -38.20 5.96
C ALA A 26 0.08 -38.80 7.36
N ARG A 27 -0.09 -37.96 8.39
CA ARG A 27 -0.35 -38.39 9.77
C ARG A 27 -1.82 -38.44 10.13
N GLU A 28 -2.62 -37.56 9.55
CA GLU A 28 -4.06 -37.47 9.78
C GLU A 28 -4.80 -37.61 8.46
N ASN A 29 -5.80 -38.50 8.43
CA ASN A 29 -6.62 -38.67 7.24
C ASN A 29 -7.39 -37.37 6.96
N PRO A 30 -7.29 -36.76 5.75
CA PRO A 30 -7.98 -35.50 5.44
C PRO A 30 -9.50 -35.54 5.58
N SER A 31 -10.09 -36.75 5.61
CA SER A 31 -11.53 -36.97 5.83
C SER A 31 -11.93 -37.06 7.31
N GLU A 32 -10.98 -37.28 8.21
CA GLU A 32 -11.17 -37.29 9.67
C GLU A 32 -10.75 -35.95 10.30
N MET A 33 -9.92 -35.18 9.60
CA MET A 33 -9.49 -33.87 10.03
C MET A 33 -10.66 -32.88 10.11
N ASN A 34 -10.67 -32.07 11.17
CA ASN A 34 -11.69 -31.04 11.36
C ASN A 34 -11.76 -30.10 10.15
N VAL A 35 -12.97 -29.88 9.63
CA VAL A 35 -13.20 -29.12 8.38
C VAL A 35 -12.69 -27.68 8.47
N PHE A 36 -12.81 -27.03 9.64
CA PHE A 36 -12.31 -25.67 9.86
C PHE A 36 -10.78 -25.65 9.92
N TYR A 37 -10.17 -26.61 10.60
CA TYR A 37 -8.71 -26.73 10.66
C TYR A 37 -8.12 -27.02 9.28
N ARG A 38 -8.74 -27.93 8.52
CA ARG A 38 -8.37 -28.23 7.13
C ARG A 38 -8.43 -27.00 6.23
N ARG A 39 -9.50 -26.20 6.36
CA ARG A 39 -9.66 -24.94 5.62
C ARG A 39 -8.64 -23.89 6.03
N TRP A 40 -8.40 -23.73 7.32
CA TRP A 40 -7.39 -22.80 7.84
C TRP A 40 -6.00 -23.16 7.32
N LEU A 41 -5.62 -24.44 7.39
CA LEU A 41 -4.32 -24.93 6.91
C LEU A 41 -4.15 -24.68 5.42
N PHE A 42 -5.20 -24.92 4.61
CA PHE A 42 -5.17 -24.60 3.18
C PHE A 42 -5.01 -23.11 2.91
N ASN A 43 -5.79 -22.26 3.60
CA ASN A 43 -5.71 -20.81 3.42
C ASN A 43 -4.30 -20.31 3.78
N ALA A 44 -3.74 -20.75 4.90
CA ALA A 44 -2.39 -20.37 5.31
C ALA A 44 -1.32 -20.85 4.31
N ALA A 45 -1.44 -22.09 3.83
CA ALA A 45 -0.49 -22.64 2.87
C ALA A 45 -0.54 -21.94 1.50
N THR A 46 -1.74 -21.68 0.99
CA THR A 46 -1.94 -20.98 -0.29
C THR A 46 -1.58 -19.50 -0.20
N GLU A 47 -1.85 -18.85 0.93
CA GLU A 47 -1.41 -17.47 1.22
C GLU A 47 0.11 -17.36 1.19
N MET A 48 0.82 -18.28 1.86
CA MET A 48 2.28 -18.29 1.88
C MET A 48 2.90 -18.63 0.52
N ALA A 49 2.33 -19.60 -0.21
CA ALA A 49 2.77 -19.92 -1.57
C ALA A 49 2.61 -18.71 -2.51
N ALA A 50 1.44 -18.05 -2.45
CA ALA A 50 1.17 -16.85 -3.25
C ALA A 50 2.07 -15.67 -2.86
N ALA A 51 2.33 -15.44 -1.57
CA ALA A 51 3.23 -14.39 -1.11
C ALA A 51 4.68 -14.59 -1.59
N ASN A 52 5.12 -15.84 -1.72
CA ASN A 52 6.46 -16.20 -2.19
C ASN A 52 6.58 -16.23 -3.73
N GLY A 53 5.48 -16.05 -4.47
CA GLY A 53 5.48 -16.18 -5.93
C GLY A 53 5.57 -17.62 -6.42
N ASP A 54 5.30 -18.60 -5.55
CA ASP A 54 5.41 -20.03 -5.88
C ASP A 54 4.11 -20.57 -6.47
N LEU A 55 3.99 -20.41 -7.78
CA LEU A 55 2.85 -20.88 -8.56
C LEU A 55 2.73 -22.41 -8.55
N GLU A 56 3.84 -23.16 -8.52
CA GLU A 56 3.83 -24.63 -8.59
C GLU A 56 3.23 -25.23 -7.31
N SER A 57 3.67 -24.75 -6.14
CA SER A 57 3.08 -25.15 -4.86
C SER A 57 1.62 -24.73 -4.75
N LEU A 58 1.26 -23.56 -5.26
CA LEU A 58 -0.12 -23.07 -5.25
C LEU A 58 -1.02 -23.98 -6.09
N GLN A 59 -0.60 -24.33 -7.32
CA GLN A 59 -1.29 -25.28 -8.20
C GLN A 59 -1.48 -26.63 -7.51
N TRP A 60 -0.42 -27.18 -6.94
CA TRP A 60 -0.47 -28.47 -6.26
C TRP A 60 -1.45 -28.48 -5.08
N LEU A 61 -1.43 -27.44 -4.23
CA LEU A 61 -2.35 -27.29 -3.09
C LEU A 61 -3.81 -27.23 -3.56
N MET A 62 -4.06 -26.47 -4.64
CA MET A 62 -5.39 -26.29 -5.19
C MET A 62 -5.94 -27.57 -5.80
N GLU A 63 -5.13 -28.35 -6.52
CA GLU A 63 -5.60 -29.58 -7.17
C GLU A 63 -5.67 -30.76 -6.22
N SER A 64 -4.70 -30.89 -5.30
CA SER A 64 -4.52 -32.10 -4.49
C SER A 64 -5.19 -32.03 -3.12
N TYR A 65 -5.31 -30.83 -2.51
CA TYR A 65 -5.75 -30.71 -1.12
C TYR A 65 -7.19 -30.20 -0.96
N LEU A 66 -7.54 -29.07 -1.58
CA LEU A 66 -8.91 -28.52 -1.58
C LEU A 66 -9.29 -27.87 -2.93
N PRO A 67 -9.86 -28.64 -3.88
CA PRO A 67 -10.19 -28.16 -5.22
C PRO A 67 -11.34 -27.16 -5.26
N ASP A 68 -12.29 -27.22 -4.33
CA ASP A 68 -13.46 -26.30 -4.33
C ASP A 68 -13.28 -25.12 -3.37
N ALA A 69 -12.06 -24.91 -2.86
CA ALA A 69 -11.82 -23.86 -1.91
C ALA A 69 -11.71 -22.48 -2.56
N PHE A 70 -12.37 -21.48 -1.96
CA PHE A 70 -12.10 -20.06 -2.21
C PHE A 70 -10.64 -19.70 -1.93
N LEU A 71 -10.10 -18.81 -2.76
CA LEU A 71 -8.69 -18.43 -2.86
C LEU A 71 -8.46 -16.96 -2.51
N THR A 72 -9.42 -16.32 -1.83
CA THR A 72 -9.35 -14.90 -1.47
C THR A 72 -8.03 -14.52 -0.81
N LYS A 73 -7.51 -15.37 0.08
CA LYS A 73 -6.22 -15.16 0.76
C LYS A 73 -5.02 -15.23 -0.18
N ALA A 74 -5.02 -16.20 -1.10
CA ALA A 74 -3.98 -16.32 -2.12
C ALA A 74 -4.00 -15.12 -3.08
N VAL A 75 -5.16 -14.68 -3.54
CA VAL A 75 -5.30 -13.47 -4.39
C VAL A 75 -4.77 -12.23 -3.66
N SER A 76 -5.19 -12.01 -2.41
CA SER A 76 -4.72 -10.85 -1.65
C SER A 76 -3.20 -10.88 -1.40
N ALA A 77 -2.63 -12.05 -1.13
CA ALA A 77 -1.20 -12.20 -0.89
C ALA A 77 -0.37 -12.03 -2.17
N ALA A 78 -0.85 -12.57 -3.30
CA ALA A 78 -0.20 -12.36 -4.59
C ALA A 78 -0.13 -10.87 -4.94
N ALA A 79 -1.25 -10.14 -4.77
CA ALA A 79 -1.29 -8.69 -5.04
C ALA A 79 -0.43 -7.88 -4.06
N ALA A 80 -0.47 -8.19 -2.77
CA ALA A 80 0.36 -7.50 -1.77
C ALA A 80 1.87 -7.71 -1.97
N ASN A 81 2.27 -8.75 -2.70
CA ASN A 81 3.68 -9.05 -2.99
C ASN A 81 4.06 -8.85 -4.47
N GLY A 82 3.16 -8.30 -5.29
CA GLY A 82 3.45 -7.93 -6.68
C GLY A 82 3.57 -9.12 -7.64
N HIS A 83 3.02 -10.28 -7.29
CA HIS A 83 3.09 -11.49 -8.12
C HIS A 83 2.00 -11.50 -9.20
N LEU A 84 2.11 -10.59 -10.17
CA LEU A 84 1.15 -10.43 -11.27
C LEU A 84 0.91 -11.74 -12.05
N GLY A 85 1.94 -12.57 -12.24
CA GLY A 85 1.78 -13.87 -12.92
C GLY A 85 0.81 -14.82 -12.21
N ILE A 86 0.78 -14.81 -10.87
CA ILE A 86 -0.18 -15.59 -10.08
C ILE A 86 -1.58 -14.98 -10.20
N LEU A 87 -1.71 -13.66 -10.17
CA LEU A 87 -3.00 -12.97 -10.34
C LEU A 87 -3.63 -13.28 -11.70
N LEU A 88 -2.85 -13.18 -12.78
CA LEU A 88 -3.29 -13.53 -14.14
C LEU A 88 -3.76 -14.98 -14.20
N TRP A 89 -2.96 -15.91 -13.68
CA TRP A 89 -3.30 -17.33 -13.68
C TRP A 89 -4.59 -17.62 -12.87
N LEU A 90 -4.73 -17.03 -11.68
CA LEU A 90 -5.92 -17.16 -10.84
C LEU A 90 -7.15 -16.56 -11.52
N PHE A 91 -7.01 -15.43 -12.21
CA PHE A 91 -8.11 -14.77 -12.90
C PHE A 91 -8.57 -15.54 -14.14
N GLU A 92 -7.65 -16.09 -14.93
CA GLU A 92 -7.99 -16.84 -16.14
C GLU A 92 -8.58 -18.22 -15.85
N LYS A 93 -8.06 -18.92 -14.82
CA LYS A 93 -8.41 -20.33 -14.55
C LYS A 93 -9.38 -20.52 -13.39
N HIS A 94 -9.44 -19.58 -12.45
CA HIS A 94 -10.11 -19.74 -11.15
C HIS A 94 -10.83 -18.47 -10.69
N ARG A 95 -11.35 -17.68 -11.62
CA ARG A 95 -11.97 -16.38 -11.35
C ARG A 95 -13.04 -16.43 -10.26
N ASP A 96 -13.90 -17.44 -10.32
CA ASP A 96 -15.05 -17.68 -9.43
C ASP A 96 -14.63 -18.13 -8.02
N ARG A 97 -13.41 -18.66 -7.88
CA ARG A 97 -12.83 -19.04 -6.59
C ARG A 97 -12.13 -17.88 -5.89
N GLY A 98 -11.77 -16.82 -6.61
CA GLY A 98 -11.19 -15.61 -6.06
C GLY A 98 -12.24 -14.59 -5.63
N TYR A 99 -11.88 -13.73 -4.68
CA TYR A 99 -12.62 -12.49 -4.44
C TYR A 99 -11.84 -11.35 -5.09
N TRP A 100 -12.50 -10.62 -6.00
CA TRP A 100 -11.92 -9.54 -6.82
C TRP A 100 -12.63 -8.23 -6.51
N GLY A 101 -12.67 -7.86 -5.22
CA GLY A 101 -13.43 -6.71 -4.72
C GLY A 101 -12.53 -5.62 -4.17
N TYR A 102 -11.35 -5.41 -4.76
CA TYR A 102 -10.39 -4.36 -4.45
C TYR A 102 -9.60 -4.51 -3.14
N THR A 103 -9.83 -5.56 -2.35
CA THR A 103 -8.98 -5.88 -1.19
C THR A 103 -7.54 -6.17 -1.58
N GLU A 104 -7.37 -6.84 -2.71
CA GLU A 104 -6.12 -7.14 -3.39
C GLU A 104 -5.44 -5.86 -3.92
N MET A 105 -6.22 -4.94 -4.50
CA MET A 105 -5.70 -3.64 -4.94
C MET A 105 -5.19 -2.80 -3.78
N CYS A 106 -5.84 -2.84 -2.61
CA CYS A 106 -5.31 -2.17 -1.40
C CYS A 106 -3.92 -2.69 -1.03
N GLY A 107 -3.72 -4.01 -1.09
CA GLY A 107 -2.43 -4.64 -0.81
C GLY A 107 -1.36 -4.24 -1.81
N SER A 108 -1.71 -4.23 -3.10
CA SER A 108 -0.85 -3.79 -4.19
C SER A 108 -0.42 -2.32 -4.06
N LEU A 109 -1.37 -1.42 -3.81
CA LEU A 109 -1.14 0.01 -3.57
C LEU A 109 -0.22 0.24 -2.37
N THR A 110 -0.48 -0.45 -1.24
CA THR A 110 0.29 -0.26 -0.01
C THR A 110 1.77 -0.61 -0.17
N HIS A 111 2.10 -1.55 -1.07
CA HIS A 111 3.47 -2.03 -1.28
C HIS A 111 4.12 -1.53 -2.57
N GLY A 112 3.45 -0.65 -3.33
CA GLY A 112 4.08 0.01 -4.47
C GLY A 112 4.11 -0.83 -5.76
N HIS A 113 3.24 -1.81 -5.93
CA HIS A 113 3.33 -2.76 -7.04
C HIS A 113 2.70 -2.23 -8.34
N SER A 114 3.12 -2.80 -9.48
CA SER A 114 2.69 -2.37 -10.83
C SER A 114 1.41 -3.07 -11.32
N ASP A 115 0.87 -4.01 -10.56
CA ASP A 115 -0.36 -4.75 -10.85
C ASP A 115 -1.64 -3.94 -10.59
N VAL A 116 -1.53 -2.73 -10.01
CA VAL A 116 -2.64 -1.80 -9.75
C VAL A 116 -3.49 -1.52 -10.99
N GLU A 117 -2.87 -1.25 -12.15
CA GLU A 117 -3.61 -0.96 -13.38
C GLU A 117 -4.38 -2.18 -13.88
N TRP A 118 -3.74 -3.35 -13.84
CA TRP A 118 -4.41 -4.59 -14.22
C TRP A 118 -5.59 -4.90 -13.29
N LEU A 119 -5.40 -4.71 -11.97
CA LEU A 119 -6.46 -4.87 -10.98
C LEU A 119 -7.60 -3.87 -11.19
N ARG A 120 -7.30 -2.63 -11.57
CA ARG A 120 -8.31 -1.59 -11.87
C ARG A 120 -9.22 -2.01 -13.03
N GLU A 121 -8.65 -2.60 -14.08
CA GLU A 121 -9.42 -3.03 -15.27
C GLU A 121 -10.25 -4.30 -15.03
N HIS A 122 -9.82 -5.17 -14.11
CA HIS A 122 -10.39 -6.52 -13.96
C HIS A 122 -11.17 -6.74 -12.66
N ALA A 123 -11.00 -5.90 -11.64
CA ALA A 123 -11.70 -6.02 -10.36
C ALA A 123 -13.13 -5.46 -10.42
N ILE A 124 -14.02 -6.07 -9.63
CA ILE A 124 -15.45 -5.72 -9.59
C ILE A 124 -15.65 -4.58 -8.59
N SER A 125 -16.15 -3.44 -9.09
CA SER A 125 -16.37 -2.23 -8.29
C SER A 125 -17.36 -2.48 -7.17
N ARG A 126 -16.91 -2.23 -5.93
CA ARG A 126 -17.73 -2.37 -4.73
C ARG A 126 -17.57 -1.16 -3.82
N ALA A 127 -18.67 -0.44 -3.62
CA ALA A 127 -18.70 0.78 -2.82
C ALA A 127 -18.10 0.61 -1.41
N GLU A 128 -18.34 -0.56 -0.78
CA GLU A 128 -17.83 -0.90 0.55
C GLU A 128 -16.30 -0.94 0.67
N CYS A 129 -15.60 -1.22 -0.44
CA CYS A 129 -14.15 -1.31 -0.46
C CYS A 129 -13.47 -0.04 -0.99
N MET A 130 -14.17 0.79 -1.77
CA MET A 130 -13.61 1.97 -2.43
C MET A 130 -12.96 2.98 -1.47
N VAL A 131 -13.55 3.20 -0.29
CA VAL A 131 -12.96 4.10 0.72
C VAL A 131 -11.60 3.58 1.18
N ARG A 132 -11.46 2.26 1.36
CA ARG A 132 -10.18 1.65 1.75
C ARG A 132 -9.14 1.73 0.64
N VAL A 133 -9.56 1.62 -0.62
CA VAL A 133 -8.66 1.80 -1.79
C VAL A 133 -8.21 3.25 -1.88
N MET A 134 -9.12 4.20 -1.68
CA MET A 134 -8.81 5.64 -1.64
C MET A 134 -7.78 5.94 -0.56
N ASP A 135 -7.98 5.41 0.64
CA ASP A 135 -7.06 5.57 1.77
C ASP A 135 -5.68 4.98 1.47
N ALA A 136 -5.63 3.76 0.91
CA ALA A 136 -4.39 3.09 0.54
C ALA A 136 -3.65 3.86 -0.57
N ALA A 137 -4.36 4.31 -1.61
CA ALA A 137 -3.80 5.09 -2.69
C ALA A 137 -3.25 6.44 -2.20
N ALA A 138 -4.00 7.12 -1.33
CA ALA A 138 -3.63 8.40 -0.77
C ALA A 138 -2.41 8.31 0.15
N GLY A 139 -2.31 7.26 0.99
CA GLY A 139 -1.13 7.03 1.83
C GLY A 139 0.10 6.60 1.04
N SER A 140 -0.09 5.89 -0.07
CA SER A 140 1.01 5.31 -0.86
C SER A 140 1.48 6.20 -2.02
N GLY A 141 0.82 7.35 -2.26
CA GLY A 141 1.26 8.32 -3.28
C GLY A 141 0.69 8.10 -4.68
N TYR A 142 -0.35 7.28 -4.85
CA TYR A 142 -0.98 7.00 -6.15
C TYR A 142 -1.99 8.08 -6.56
N VAL A 143 -1.48 9.22 -7.02
CA VAL A 143 -2.30 10.39 -7.43
C VAL A 143 -3.34 10.03 -8.50
N SER A 144 -2.98 9.21 -9.50
CA SER A 144 -3.88 8.80 -10.57
C SER A 144 -5.08 8.00 -10.06
N VAL A 145 -4.86 7.11 -9.09
CA VAL A 145 -5.90 6.26 -8.49
C VAL A 145 -6.81 7.09 -7.59
N VAL A 146 -6.26 8.04 -6.82
CA VAL A 146 -7.05 8.96 -6.00
C VAL A 146 -7.99 9.81 -6.87
N LYS A 147 -7.47 10.38 -7.97
CA LYS A 147 -8.27 11.13 -8.94
C LYS A 147 -9.37 10.27 -9.54
N TRP A 148 -9.01 9.10 -10.05
CA TRP A 148 -9.94 8.12 -10.62
C TRP A 148 -11.09 7.75 -9.67
N LEU A 149 -10.78 7.42 -8.41
CA LEU A 149 -11.81 7.05 -7.41
C LEU A 149 -12.76 8.20 -7.08
N HIS A 150 -12.26 9.43 -7.02
CA HIS A 150 -13.10 10.58 -6.74
C HIS A 150 -13.96 10.97 -7.95
N GLU A 151 -13.36 11.04 -9.13
CA GLU A 151 -14.04 11.49 -10.36
C GLU A 151 -15.09 10.50 -10.86
N GLU A 152 -14.81 9.19 -10.82
CA GLU A 152 -15.74 8.18 -11.34
C GLU A 152 -16.77 7.68 -10.32
N TYR A 153 -16.40 7.65 -9.02
CA TYR A 153 -17.22 7.02 -7.99
C TYR A 153 -17.63 7.96 -6.84
N ASN A 154 -17.21 9.23 -6.87
CA ASN A 154 -17.49 10.22 -5.85
C ASN A 154 -17.17 9.71 -4.42
N VAL A 155 -16.06 9.00 -4.29
CA VAL A 155 -15.60 8.42 -3.01
C VAL A 155 -15.13 9.55 -2.10
N SER A 156 -15.53 9.49 -0.84
CA SER A 156 -15.17 10.51 0.15
C SER A 156 -13.65 10.55 0.39
N MET A 157 -13.07 11.75 0.33
CA MET A 157 -11.64 11.99 0.56
C MET A 157 -11.31 12.33 2.03
N ARG A 158 -12.29 12.22 2.94
CA ARG A 158 -12.18 12.70 4.33
C ARG A 158 -11.11 11.96 5.13
N SER A 159 -11.00 10.64 4.98
CA SER A 159 -9.94 9.82 5.58
C SER A 159 -8.64 9.88 4.78
N ALA A 160 -8.77 10.01 3.45
CA ALA A 160 -7.65 10.01 2.51
C ALA A 160 -6.64 11.13 2.79
N ILE A 161 -7.11 12.34 3.14
CA ILE A 161 -6.22 13.46 3.46
C ILE A 161 -5.33 13.18 4.68
N SER A 162 -5.86 12.56 5.73
CA SER A 162 -5.06 12.22 6.93
C SER A 162 -3.99 11.22 6.57
N ASN A 163 -4.34 10.17 5.81
CA ASN A 163 -3.39 9.16 5.35
C ASN A 163 -2.31 9.75 4.44
N ALA A 164 -2.68 10.65 3.53
CA ALA A 164 -1.72 11.37 2.69
C ALA A 164 -0.76 12.23 3.51
N MET A 165 -1.28 12.98 4.48
CA MET A 165 -0.47 13.84 5.37
C MET A 165 0.50 13.03 6.23
N ASP A 166 0.02 11.95 6.86
CA ASP A 166 0.82 11.09 7.73
C ASP A 166 1.96 10.39 6.97
N ASN A 167 1.75 10.09 5.69
CA ASN A 167 2.74 9.48 4.80
C ASN A 167 3.46 10.49 3.89
N GLN A 168 3.35 11.80 4.16
CA GLN A 168 4.07 12.87 3.47
C GLN A 168 3.76 12.98 1.96
N GLN A 169 2.57 12.55 1.55
CA GLN A 169 2.08 12.61 0.17
C GLN A 169 1.49 13.99 -0.14
N TRP A 170 2.36 15.01 -0.13
CA TRP A 170 1.97 16.42 -0.21
C TRP A 170 1.19 16.78 -1.47
N GLU A 171 1.53 16.19 -2.62
CA GLU A 171 0.81 16.44 -3.88
C GLU A 171 -0.65 16.01 -3.79
N ILE A 172 -0.92 14.84 -3.18
CA ILE A 172 -2.28 14.35 -2.94
C ILE A 172 -2.99 15.25 -1.93
N SER A 173 -2.31 15.65 -0.85
CA SER A 173 -2.88 16.58 0.12
C SER A 173 -3.26 17.93 -0.49
N GLN A 174 -2.44 18.47 -1.40
CA GLN A 174 -2.76 19.69 -2.16
C GLN A 174 -3.99 19.49 -3.02
N TRP A 175 -3.99 18.42 -3.82
CA TRP A 175 -5.08 18.12 -4.72
C TRP A 175 -6.42 17.96 -3.97
N ILE A 176 -6.44 17.22 -2.85
CA ILE A 176 -7.66 17.07 -2.03
C ILE A 176 -8.15 18.42 -1.49
N LEU A 177 -7.26 19.31 -1.06
CA LEU A 177 -7.61 20.63 -0.52
C LEU A 177 -8.12 21.61 -1.58
N GLU A 178 -7.65 21.46 -2.82
CA GLU A 178 -8.16 22.19 -3.99
C GLU A 178 -9.58 21.77 -4.37
N HIS A 179 -9.94 20.50 -4.19
CA HIS A 179 -11.26 19.96 -4.54
C HIS A 179 -12.34 20.24 -3.47
N ARG A 180 -12.01 21.04 -2.43
CA ARG A 180 -12.93 21.75 -1.51
C ARG A 180 -14.02 20.91 -0.80
N GLU A 181 -13.98 19.58 -0.78
CA GLU A 181 -14.90 18.79 0.07
C GLU A 181 -14.67 19.01 1.58
N LEU A 182 -13.52 19.57 1.97
CA LEU A 182 -12.97 19.48 3.32
C LEU A 182 -12.76 20.84 4.01
N VAL A 183 -13.65 21.81 3.78
CA VAL A 183 -13.63 23.18 4.35
C VAL A 183 -13.53 23.22 5.90
N MET A 184 -13.69 22.10 6.61
CA MET A 184 -13.71 22.03 8.07
C MET A 184 -12.57 21.24 8.72
N LEU A 185 -11.57 20.76 7.97
CA LEU A 185 -10.46 20.02 8.58
C LEU A 185 -9.40 20.96 9.13
N TRP A 186 -9.16 20.86 10.44
CA TRP A 186 -8.08 21.58 11.10
C TRP A 186 -6.74 20.97 10.70
N ILE A 187 -6.04 21.64 9.78
CA ILE A 187 -4.70 21.25 9.33
C ILE A 187 -3.66 22.00 10.16
N SER A 188 -2.86 21.26 10.92
CA SER A 188 -1.68 21.78 11.62
C SER A 188 -0.50 21.87 10.66
N TRP A 189 0.22 22.99 10.69
CA TRP A 189 1.43 23.17 9.88
C TRP A 189 2.66 22.48 10.49
N ASP A 190 2.55 21.89 11.67
CA ASP A 190 3.68 21.29 12.40
C ASP A 190 4.30 20.11 11.66
N LEU A 191 3.48 19.20 11.12
CA LEU A 191 3.96 18.03 10.40
C LEU A 191 4.66 18.42 9.08
N PRO A 192 4.04 19.22 8.18
CA PRO A 192 4.74 19.73 7.01
C PRO A 192 6.03 20.50 7.33
N ALA A 193 6.06 21.25 8.43
CA ALA A 193 7.26 21.99 8.85
C ALA A 193 8.39 21.07 9.31
N LYS A 194 8.05 20.07 10.13
CA LYS A 194 9.00 19.07 10.62
C LYS A 194 9.65 18.30 9.47
N GLU A 195 8.86 17.91 8.47
CA GLU A 195 9.33 17.14 7.32
C GLU A 195 9.90 18.04 6.19
N GLY A 196 9.91 19.37 6.35
CA GLY A 196 10.54 20.30 5.42
C GLY A 196 9.75 20.54 4.11
N ALA A 197 8.43 20.30 4.12
CA ALA A 197 7.54 20.42 2.97
C ALA A 197 7.23 21.89 2.60
N LEU A 198 8.25 22.65 2.19
CA LEU A 198 8.15 24.09 1.94
C LEU A 198 7.12 24.44 0.85
N GLY A 199 7.04 23.65 -0.21
CA GLY A 199 6.05 23.85 -1.29
C GLY A 199 4.63 23.74 -0.78
N PHE A 200 4.36 22.72 0.05
CA PHE A 200 3.06 22.52 0.67
C PHE A 200 2.71 23.63 1.67
N LEU A 201 3.67 24.05 2.50
CA LEU A 201 3.48 25.17 3.43
C LEU A 201 3.17 26.49 2.71
N LYS A 202 3.85 26.77 1.59
CA LYS A 202 3.54 27.95 0.75
C LYS A 202 2.12 27.88 0.22
N PHE A 203 1.66 26.71 -0.20
CA PHE A 203 0.28 26.47 -0.64
C PHE A 203 -0.72 26.71 0.51
N LEU A 204 -0.50 26.12 1.69
CA LEU A 204 -1.38 26.33 2.85
C LEU A 204 -1.46 27.83 3.21
N TYR A 205 -0.34 28.54 3.16
CA TYR A 205 -0.28 29.98 3.38
C TYR A 205 -1.05 30.77 2.32
N SER A 206 -0.88 30.48 1.03
CA SER A 206 -1.53 31.22 -0.05
C SER A 206 -3.05 31.09 -0.05
N TYR A 207 -3.57 29.93 0.36
CA TYR A 207 -5.00 29.68 0.44
C TYR A 207 -5.60 29.94 1.84
N SER A 208 -4.80 30.42 2.80
CA SER A 208 -5.22 30.64 4.19
C SER A 208 -5.83 29.39 4.85
N ILE A 209 -5.25 28.21 4.56
CA ILE A 209 -5.72 26.92 5.05
C ILE A 209 -4.95 26.53 6.31
N GLY A 210 -5.68 26.21 7.39
CA GLY A 210 -5.08 25.80 8.66
C GLY A 210 -4.41 26.94 9.42
N ARG A 211 -3.60 26.61 10.42
CA ARG A 211 -2.83 27.59 11.21
C ARG A 211 -1.45 27.04 11.59
N PRO A 212 -0.45 27.93 11.82
CA PRO A 212 0.81 27.56 12.44
C PRO A 212 0.57 26.87 13.79
N GLY A 213 1.14 25.68 13.97
CA GLY A 213 1.24 25.05 15.29
C GLY A 213 2.50 25.50 16.04
N TYR A 214 2.71 24.92 17.23
CA TYR A 214 3.84 25.28 18.10
C TYR A 214 5.20 24.98 17.44
N PHE A 215 5.31 23.85 16.72
CA PHE A 215 6.55 23.43 16.06
C PHE A 215 6.87 24.30 14.83
N PHE A 216 5.87 24.71 14.05
CA PHE A 216 6.07 25.64 12.94
C PHE A 216 6.70 26.96 13.43
N VAL A 217 6.18 27.53 14.52
CA VAL A 217 6.70 28.78 15.10
C VAL A 217 8.12 28.59 15.62
N THR A 218 8.41 27.49 16.33
CA THR A 218 9.76 27.22 16.82
C THR A 218 10.77 26.94 15.71
N LEU A 219 10.37 26.26 14.63
CA LEU A 219 11.21 26.05 13.45
C LEU A 219 11.54 27.37 12.76
N CYS A 220 10.54 28.24 12.55
CA CYS A 220 10.73 29.58 12.02
C CYS A 220 11.71 30.39 12.88
N VAL A 221 11.58 30.35 14.22
CA VAL A 221 12.52 31.03 15.14
C VAL A 221 13.93 30.44 15.05
N LYS A 222 14.08 29.11 14.93
CA LYS A 222 15.40 28.46 14.75
C LYS A 222 16.04 28.84 13.41
N GLN A 223 15.29 28.82 12.31
CA GLN A 223 15.79 29.24 11.01
C GLN A 223 16.13 30.73 10.97
N LEU A 224 15.31 31.60 11.57
CA LEU A 224 15.64 33.02 11.75
C LEU A 224 16.93 33.21 12.54
N ARG A 225 17.12 32.48 13.66
CA ARG A 225 18.36 32.53 14.44
C ARG A 225 19.57 32.06 13.64
N MET A 226 19.45 30.97 12.87
CA MET A 226 20.52 30.48 12.00
C MET A 226 20.84 31.46 10.87
N ALA A 227 19.82 32.02 10.22
CA ALA A 227 19.99 33.03 9.18
C ALA A 227 20.67 34.28 9.74
N ILE A 228 20.23 34.80 10.89
CA ILE A 228 20.89 35.93 11.58
C ILE A 228 22.34 35.61 11.93
N SER A 229 22.62 34.41 12.45
CA SER A 229 23.98 33.96 12.79
C SER A 229 24.89 33.82 11.56
N MET A 230 24.38 33.30 10.44
CA MET A 230 25.12 33.23 9.18
C MET A 230 25.38 34.63 8.61
N SER A 231 24.39 35.52 8.63
CA SER A 231 24.53 36.92 8.22
C SER A 231 25.59 37.66 9.04
N LEU A 232 25.57 37.48 10.37
CA LEU A 232 26.57 38.04 11.29
C LEU A 232 27.98 37.48 11.03
N ASN A 233 28.11 36.19 10.73
CA ASN A 233 29.40 35.57 10.39
C ASN A 233 29.94 36.02 9.03
N VAL A 234 29.08 36.26 8.05
CA VAL A 234 29.47 36.85 6.76
C VAL A 234 29.89 38.30 6.95
N PHE A 235 29.13 39.07 7.74
CA PHE A 235 29.45 40.47 8.06
C PHE A 235 30.79 40.59 8.82
N MET A 236 31.01 39.77 9.86
CA MET A 236 32.29 39.74 10.59
C MET A 236 33.47 39.26 9.73
N ARG A 237 33.27 38.37 8.75
CA ARG A 237 34.34 37.97 7.81
C ARG A 237 34.67 39.03 6.76
N MET A 238 33.73 39.92 6.44
CA MET A 238 33.96 41.06 5.55
C MET A 238 34.76 42.18 6.24
N ASP A 239 34.50 42.47 7.51
CA ASP A 239 35.24 43.49 8.27
C ASP A 239 36.73 43.12 8.51
N VAL A 240 37.04 41.83 8.69
CA VAL A 240 38.43 41.39 8.90
C VAL A 240 39.30 41.56 7.64
N LYS A 241 38.71 41.52 6.43
CA LYS A 241 39.45 41.77 5.18
C LYS A 241 39.63 43.26 4.88
N ALA A 242 38.76 44.13 5.37
CA ALA A 242 38.89 45.58 5.20
C ALA A 242 39.94 46.22 6.13
N ALA A 243 40.30 45.54 7.22
CA ALA A 243 41.31 46.02 8.19
C ALA A 243 42.77 45.63 7.84
N MET A 244 43.01 44.89 6.74
CA MET A 244 44.36 44.57 6.25
C MET A 244 44.65 45.30 4.93
N ILE A 245 44.83 46.62 5.00
CA ILE A 245 45.49 47.39 3.94
C ILE A 245 46.91 47.72 4.47
N PRO A 246 47.99 47.13 3.92
CA PRO A 246 49.34 47.46 4.35
C PRO A 246 49.72 48.87 3.87
N GLN A 247 50.35 49.64 4.76
CA GLN A 247 51.00 50.92 4.44
C GLN A 247 52.20 50.73 3.52
#